data_AF-A0A087UY62-F1
#
_entry.id   AF-A0A087UY62-F1
#
_cell.length_a   1.000
_cell.length_b   1.000
_cell.length_c   1.000
_cell.angle_alpha   90.00
_cell.angle_beta   90.00
_cell.angle_gamma   90.00
#
_symmetry.space_group_name_H-M   'P 1'
#
loop_
_entity.id
_entity.type
_entity.pdbx_description
1 polymer ?
#
loop_
_entity_poly.entity_id
_entity_poly.type
_entity_poly.pdbx_seq_one_letter_code
_entity_poly.pdbx_strand_id
1 'polypeptide(L)'
;MLSEGNEEYRLLKVTCCDRKCQAVLSVSSFETIVECHQCGQKHEKSTLQDVQVVSEQEMPWALETFVQRMLRADPLPKRGPEMVKVLGLSNYYCKLLSPLLTRYGMDKVTGRAKLLKDMNQSEIFDCSLFGDRAFLIEPQHISIPGFGRDITGSVNYLSETLNLITIANGGEERLIPIHADGDGHCLVHAVSRALVGRELFWHPLRCCLKRHFQNNLDKYKA
;
A
#
# COMPACT_ATOMS: atom_id res chain seq x y z
N MET A 1 15.32 -15.50 0.33
CA MET A 1 14.16 -16.20 -0.28
C MET A 1 12.96 -15.24 -0.31
N LEU A 2 12.92 -14.39 -1.34
CA LEU A 2 11.76 -13.55 -1.70
C LEU A 2 10.64 -14.32 -2.42
N SER A 3 10.65 -15.66 -2.36
CA SER A 3 9.83 -16.53 -3.22
C SER A 3 8.40 -16.79 -2.73
N GLU A 4 7.99 -16.28 -1.56
CA GLU A 4 6.63 -16.49 -1.02
C GLU A 4 5.77 -15.21 -0.98
N GLY A 5 6.18 -14.15 -1.67
CA GLY A 5 5.31 -13.00 -1.97
C GLY A 5 4.67 -13.20 -3.34
N ASN A 6 3.35 -12.94 -3.46
CA ASN A 6 2.60 -13.05 -4.72
C ASN A 6 3.39 -12.38 -5.86
N GLU A 7 3.61 -13.07 -6.99
CA GLU A 7 4.38 -12.54 -8.13
C GLU A 7 3.90 -11.16 -8.61
N GLU A 8 2.62 -10.93 -8.37
CA GLU A 8 1.89 -9.69 -8.50
C GLU A 8 2.60 -8.47 -7.90
N TYR A 9 3.22 -8.55 -6.71
CA TYR A 9 3.75 -7.38 -5.99
C TYR A 9 5.25 -7.12 -6.20
N ARG A 10 5.84 -7.61 -7.30
CA ARG A 10 7.27 -7.45 -7.58
C ARG A 10 7.58 -6.08 -8.19
N LEU A 11 8.71 -5.50 -7.81
CA LEU A 11 9.30 -4.40 -8.57
C LEU A 11 10.13 -4.99 -9.71
N LEU A 12 9.97 -4.38 -10.87
CA LEU A 12 10.71 -4.68 -12.08
C LEU A 12 11.67 -3.53 -12.37
N LYS A 13 12.88 -3.89 -12.77
CA LYS A 13 13.87 -3.01 -13.37
C LYS A 13 13.63 -3.00 -14.87
N VAL A 14 13.49 -1.82 -15.45
CA VAL A 14 13.23 -1.65 -16.88
C VAL A 14 14.04 -0.48 -17.42
N THR A 15 14.36 -0.47 -18.70
CA THR A 15 15.05 0.64 -19.36
C THR A 15 14.04 1.48 -20.16
N CYS A 16 14.13 2.81 -20.04
CA CYS A 16 13.33 3.74 -20.82
C CYS A 16 13.64 3.59 -22.32
N CYS A 17 12.61 3.45 -23.15
CA CYS A 17 12.73 3.18 -24.59
C CYS A 17 13.20 4.40 -25.40
N ASP A 18 13.23 5.59 -24.80
CA ASP A 18 13.81 6.76 -25.43
C ASP A 18 15.32 6.58 -25.55
N ARG A 19 15.83 6.55 -26.79
CA ARG A 19 17.26 6.40 -27.11
C ARG A 19 18.14 7.49 -26.50
N LYS A 20 17.58 8.68 -26.23
CA LYS A 20 18.31 9.78 -25.58
C LYS A 20 18.26 9.69 -24.04
N CYS A 21 17.24 9.05 -23.48
CA CYS A 21 17.06 8.94 -22.04
C CYS A 21 17.76 7.71 -21.48
N GLN A 22 17.39 6.51 -21.95
CA GLN A 22 17.91 5.21 -21.50
C GLN A 22 17.96 5.05 -19.97
N ALA A 23 17.14 5.81 -19.24
CA ALA A 23 17.09 5.78 -17.79
C ALA A 23 16.61 4.41 -17.31
N VAL A 24 17.25 3.89 -16.27
CA VAL A 24 16.78 2.68 -15.59
C VAL A 24 15.69 3.08 -14.61
N LEU A 25 14.52 2.48 -14.77
CA LEU A 25 13.33 2.75 -13.99
C LEU A 25 12.99 1.54 -13.12
N SER A 26 12.41 1.81 -11.96
CA SER A 26 11.76 0.80 -11.14
C SER A 26 10.27 0.97 -11.26
N VAL A 27 9.60 -0.10 -11.68
CA VAL A 27 8.17 -0.13 -12.01
C VAL A 27 7.51 -1.28 -11.30
N SER A 28 6.24 -1.13 -10.93
CA SER A 28 5.49 -2.26 -10.40
C SER A 28 5.09 -3.23 -11.51
N SER A 29 5.04 -4.53 -11.22
CA SER A 29 4.48 -5.54 -12.13
C SER A 29 3.03 -5.28 -12.55
N PHE A 30 2.26 -4.47 -11.82
CA PHE A 30 0.86 -4.14 -12.19
C PHE A 30 0.73 -2.95 -13.15
N GLU A 31 1.79 -2.15 -13.34
CA GLU A 31 1.70 -0.96 -14.17
C GLU A 31 1.54 -1.33 -15.64
N THR A 32 0.49 -0.84 -16.29
CA THR A 32 0.29 -0.99 -17.74
C THR A 32 0.97 0.14 -18.52
N ILE A 33 1.04 1.32 -17.90
CA ILE A 33 1.68 2.52 -18.44
C ILE A 33 2.73 2.99 -17.43
N VAL A 34 3.95 3.16 -17.92
CA VAL A 34 5.12 3.56 -17.14
C VAL A 34 5.56 4.94 -17.59
N GLU A 35 5.62 5.89 -16.67
CA GLU A 35 6.20 7.20 -16.92
C GLU A 35 7.69 7.22 -16.54
N CYS A 36 8.54 7.74 -17.41
CA CYS A 36 9.96 7.93 -17.11
C CYS A 36 10.14 9.14 -16.20
N HIS A 37 10.71 8.96 -15.00
CA HIS A 37 10.96 10.08 -14.08
C HIS A 37 12.06 11.05 -14.54
N GLN A 38 12.84 10.66 -15.55
CA GLN A 38 13.96 11.47 -16.08
C GLN A 38 13.57 12.29 -17.31
N CYS A 39 12.84 11.70 -18.28
CA CYS A 39 12.41 12.41 -19.49
C CYS A 39 10.90 12.71 -19.58
N GLY A 40 10.09 12.20 -18.65
CA GLY A 40 8.64 12.39 -18.62
C GLY A 40 7.84 11.62 -19.67
N GLN A 41 8.49 10.80 -20.51
CA GLN A 41 7.77 10.01 -21.52
C GLN A 41 6.98 8.86 -20.89
N LYS A 42 5.80 8.59 -21.46
CA LYS A 42 4.94 7.47 -21.08
C LYS A 42 5.15 6.32 -22.05
N HIS A 43 5.38 5.14 -21.52
CA HIS A 43 5.62 3.92 -22.26
C HIS A 43 4.58 2.88 -21.85
N GLU A 44 4.03 2.13 -22.79
CA GLU A 44 3.30 0.91 -22.43
C GLU A 44 4.28 -0.13 -21.91
N LYS A 45 3.91 -0.88 -20.87
CA LYS A 45 4.79 -1.89 -20.28
C LYS A 45 5.29 -2.92 -21.30
N SER A 46 4.47 -3.25 -22.30
CA SER A 46 4.79 -4.11 -23.44
C SER A 46 5.97 -3.59 -24.29
N THR A 47 6.21 -2.28 -24.29
CA THR A 47 7.25 -1.64 -25.10
C THR A 47 8.59 -1.50 -24.37
N LEU A 48 8.63 -1.74 -23.05
CA LEU A 48 9.80 -1.58 -22.21
C LEU A 48 10.83 -2.68 -22.47
N GLN A 49 12.10 -2.28 -22.48
CA GLN A 49 13.23 -3.18 -22.70
C GLN A 49 13.86 -3.61 -21.37
N ASP A 50 14.58 -4.73 -21.40
CA ASP A 50 15.36 -5.26 -20.28
C ASP A 50 14.58 -5.45 -18.97
N VAL A 51 13.34 -5.96 -19.07
CA VAL A 51 12.49 -6.22 -17.91
C VAL A 51 13.10 -7.32 -17.04
N GLN A 52 13.64 -6.93 -15.88
CA GLN A 52 14.24 -7.85 -14.92
C GLN A 52 13.58 -7.70 -13.56
N VAL A 53 13.49 -8.79 -12.80
CA VAL A 53 13.04 -8.73 -11.40
C VAL A 53 14.14 -8.07 -10.58
N VAL A 54 13.80 -7.07 -9.79
CA VAL A 54 14.75 -6.40 -8.89
C VAL A 54 15.26 -7.41 -7.86
N SER A 55 16.58 -7.56 -7.77
CA SER A 55 17.22 -8.46 -6.79
C SER A 55 17.15 -7.90 -5.35
N GLU A 56 17.35 -8.74 -4.34
CA GLU A 56 17.40 -8.31 -2.92
C GLU A 56 18.45 -7.20 -2.70
N GLN A 57 19.54 -7.18 -3.48
CA GLN A 57 20.63 -6.20 -3.38
C GLN A 57 20.28 -4.86 -4.03
N GLU A 58 19.47 -4.86 -5.09
CA GLU A 58 19.09 -3.65 -5.84
C GLU A 58 17.84 -2.97 -5.27
N MET A 59 17.12 -3.64 -4.36
CA MET A 59 15.89 -3.15 -3.76
C MET A 59 16.01 -1.75 -3.14
N PRO A 60 17.05 -1.41 -2.35
CA PRO A 60 17.16 -0.07 -1.78
C PRO A 60 17.17 1.05 -2.83
N TRP A 61 17.91 0.84 -3.93
CA TRP A 61 17.94 1.79 -5.06
C TRP A 61 16.58 1.82 -5.77
N ALA A 62 16.01 0.64 -6.06
CA ALA A 62 14.74 0.54 -6.78
C ALA A 62 13.58 1.20 -6.04
N LEU A 63 13.60 1.16 -4.70
CA LEU A 63 12.67 1.88 -3.84
C LEU A 63 12.78 3.38 -4.01
N GLU A 64 14.01 3.89 -3.97
CA GLU A 64 14.27 5.31 -4.06
C GLU A 64 13.79 5.86 -5.40
N THR A 65 14.15 5.24 -6.52
CA THR A 65 13.70 5.65 -7.86
C THR A 65 12.19 5.46 -8.05
N PHE A 66 11.61 4.39 -7.52
CA PHE A 66 10.16 4.17 -7.56
C PHE A 66 9.40 5.27 -6.82
N VAL A 67 9.81 5.59 -5.58
CA VAL A 67 9.21 6.66 -4.77
C VAL A 67 9.42 8.03 -5.41
N GLN A 68 10.63 8.34 -5.89
CA GLN A 68 10.90 9.59 -6.60
C GLN A 68 9.99 9.76 -7.82
N ARG A 69 9.75 8.68 -8.58
CA ARG A 69 8.81 8.70 -9.71
C ARG A 69 7.38 8.97 -9.28
N MET A 70 6.91 8.33 -8.21
CA MET A 70 5.56 8.55 -7.67
C MET A 70 5.34 9.99 -7.17
N LEU A 71 6.38 10.58 -6.58
CA LEU A 71 6.34 11.94 -6.04
C LEU A 71 6.45 13.01 -7.14
N ARG A 72 7.15 12.72 -8.25
CA ARG A 72 7.39 13.67 -9.36
C ARG A 72 6.39 13.58 -10.51
N ALA A 73 5.60 12.50 -10.62
CA ALA A 73 4.58 12.37 -11.66
C ALA A 73 3.41 13.33 -11.40
N ASP A 74 3.23 14.29 -12.31
CA ASP A 74 2.04 15.14 -12.41
C ASP A 74 0.88 14.37 -13.11
N PRO A 75 -0.39 14.64 -12.78
CA PRO A 75 -1.38 13.57 -12.69
C PRO A 75 -2.11 13.30 -14.02
N LEU A 76 -2.19 12.00 -14.40
CA LEU A 76 -3.42 11.21 -14.67
C LEU A 76 -3.28 10.19 -15.82
N PRO A 77 -3.59 8.92 -15.53
CA PRO A 77 -4.59 8.17 -16.29
C PRO A 77 -5.93 8.08 -15.52
N LYS A 78 -7.00 7.68 -16.24
CA LYS A 78 -8.43 7.79 -15.87
C LYS A 78 -8.76 7.25 -14.46
N ARG A 79 -9.51 8.07 -13.70
CA ARG A 79 -9.65 8.08 -12.23
C ARG A 79 -10.57 6.99 -11.67
N GLY A 80 -10.01 6.08 -10.87
CA GLY A 80 -10.72 5.39 -9.79
C GLY A 80 -10.42 6.04 -8.41
N PRO A 81 -11.26 5.78 -7.39
CA PRO A 81 -11.08 6.32 -6.03
C PRO A 81 -9.72 5.99 -5.39
N GLU A 82 -9.09 4.88 -5.78
CA GLU A 82 -7.78 4.42 -5.29
C GLU A 82 -6.61 5.33 -5.65
N MET A 83 -6.75 6.16 -6.70
CA MET A 83 -5.73 7.10 -7.18
C MET A 83 -5.82 8.48 -6.53
N VAL A 84 -6.87 8.75 -5.75
CA VAL A 84 -7.05 10.03 -5.05
C VAL A 84 -5.96 10.19 -3.99
N LYS A 85 -5.18 11.28 -4.08
CA LYS A 85 -4.11 11.60 -3.14
C LYS A 85 -4.69 12.40 -1.95
N VAL A 86 -4.43 11.94 -0.74
CA VAL A 86 -4.70 12.68 0.50
C VAL A 86 -3.39 12.80 1.26
N LEU A 87 -2.97 14.04 1.54
CA LEU A 87 -1.65 14.36 2.10
C LEU A 87 -0.49 13.77 1.25
N GLY A 88 -0.64 13.82 -0.07
CA GLY A 88 0.39 13.38 -1.03
C GLY A 88 0.40 11.88 -1.36
N LEU A 89 -0.39 11.04 -0.67
CA LEU A 89 -0.43 9.59 -0.86
C LEU A 89 -1.82 9.11 -1.28
N SER A 90 -1.89 8.16 -2.22
CA SER A 90 -3.11 7.46 -2.62
C SER A 90 -3.08 6.01 -2.13
N ASN A 91 -4.26 5.36 -2.03
CA ASN A 91 -4.32 3.96 -1.61
C ASN A 91 -3.58 3.04 -2.60
N TYR A 92 -3.67 3.33 -3.90
CA TYR A 92 -2.89 2.62 -4.92
C TYR A 92 -1.39 2.61 -4.58
N TYR A 93 -0.81 3.76 -4.23
CA TYR A 93 0.61 3.82 -3.85
C TYR A 93 0.88 3.12 -2.51
N CYS A 94 -0.02 3.27 -1.53
CA CYS A 94 0.10 2.56 -0.26
C CYS A 94 0.16 1.04 -0.46
N LYS A 95 -0.64 0.50 -1.38
CA LYS A 95 -0.62 -0.92 -1.70
C LYS A 95 0.72 -1.39 -2.26
N LEU A 96 1.31 -0.61 -3.17
CA LEU A 96 2.58 -0.94 -3.79
C LEU A 96 3.74 -0.89 -2.80
N LEU A 97 3.69 0.06 -1.86
CA LEU A 97 4.72 0.23 -0.83
C LEU A 97 4.62 -0.77 0.32
N SER A 98 3.43 -1.28 0.62
CA SER A 98 3.14 -2.14 1.76
C SER A 98 4.05 -3.41 1.85
N PRO A 99 4.28 -4.19 0.77
CA PRO A 99 5.22 -5.31 0.78
C PRO A 99 6.66 -4.92 1.17
N LEU A 100 7.06 -3.70 0.84
CA LEU A 100 8.41 -3.20 1.10
C LEU A 100 8.56 -2.84 2.58
N LEU A 101 7.55 -2.16 3.12
CA LEU A 101 7.46 -1.86 4.56
C LEU A 101 7.36 -3.11 5.44
N THR A 102 7.07 -4.27 4.85
CA THR A 102 7.11 -5.54 5.58
C THR A 102 8.54 -5.87 6.00
N ARG A 103 9.56 -5.52 5.22
CA ARG A 103 10.95 -5.95 5.44
C ARG A 103 11.94 -4.81 5.60
N TYR A 104 11.57 -3.60 5.20
CA TYR A 104 12.43 -2.43 5.21
C TYR A 104 11.86 -1.34 6.13
N GLY A 105 12.75 -0.69 6.86
CA GLY A 105 12.48 0.50 7.66
C GLY A 105 13.37 1.66 7.22
N MET A 106 13.03 2.87 7.65
CA MET A 106 13.88 4.04 7.44
C MET A 106 14.88 4.16 8.59
N ASP A 107 16.17 4.06 8.30
CA ASP A 107 17.22 4.41 9.25
C ASP A 107 17.28 5.93 9.41
N LYS A 108 16.88 6.43 10.58
CA LYS A 108 16.81 7.86 10.89
C LYS A 108 18.18 8.54 10.84
N VAL A 109 19.28 7.81 11.04
CA VAL A 109 20.63 8.38 11.04
C VAL A 109 21.10 8.62 9.61
N THR A 110 20.91 7.63 8.73
CA THR A 110 21.39 7.70 7.35
C THR A 110 20.35 8.28 6.38
N GLY A 111 19.08 8.33 6.77
CA GLY A 111 17.97 8.71 5.90
C GLY A 111 17.70 7.70 4.78
N ARG A 112 18.19 6.46 4.91
CA ARG A 112 18.09 5.41 3.89
C ARG A 112 17.23 4.24 4.37
N ALA A 113 16.57 3.60 3.42
CA ALA A 113 15.89 2.34 3.67
C ALA A 113 16.91 1.23 4.00
N LYS A 114 16.69 0.51 5.10
CA LYS A 114 17.47 -0.66 5.51
C LYS A 114 16.55 -1.81 5.85
N LEU A 115 17.07 -3.04 5.81
CA LEU A 115 16.32 -4.18 6.31
C LEU A 115 16.04 -4.00 7.80
N LEU A 116 14.86 -4.43 8.25
CA LEU A 116 14.48 -4.39 9.65
C LEU A 116 15.48 -5.19 10.51
N LYS A 117 16.00 -6.33 10.00
CA LYS A 117 17.05 -7.12 10.67
C LYS A 117 18.33 -6.31 10.90
N ASP A 118 18.75 -5.50 9.93
CA ASP A 118 19.96 -4.66 10.02
C ASP A 118 19.77 -3.49 11.01
N MET A 119 18.52 -3.22 11.38
CA MET A 119 18.13 -2.22 12.37
C MET A 119 17.82 -2.86 13.74
N ASN A 120 18.28 -4.09 13.99
CA ASN A 120 17.99 -4.87 15.21
C ASN A 120 16.49 -5.10 15.46
N GLN A 121 15.68 -5.15 14.40
CA GLN A 121 14.25 -5.50 14.46
C GLN A 121 13.99 -6.90 13.89
N SER A 122 12.74 -7.35 13.99
CA SER A 122 12.30 -8.63 13.45
C SER A 122 12.36 -8.69 11.92
N GLU A 123 12.31 -9.91 11.36
CA GLU A 123 12.32 -10.12 9.91
C GLU A 123 11.16 -9.46 9.17
N ILE A 124 10.00 -9.40 9.82
CA ILE A 124 8.83 -8.68 9.32
C ILE A 124 8.50 -7.57 10.30
N PHE A 125 7.91 -6.49 9.79
CA PHE A 125 7.39 -5.41 10.59
C PHE A 125 6.35 -5.93 11.58
N ASP A 126 6.52 -5.60 12.86
CA ASP A 126 5.61 -6.03 13.90
C ASP A 126 4.36 -5.13 13.93
N CYS A 127 3.25 -5.66 13.40
CA CYS A 127 1.98 -4.93 13.38
C CYS A 127 1.30 -4.83 14.74
N SER A 128 1.78 -5.53 15.79
CA SER A 128 1.25 -5.36 17.14
C SER A 128 1.46 -3.93 17.67
N LEU A 129 2.43 -3.20 17.10
CA LEU A 129 2.70 -1.77 17.35
C LEU A 129 1.52 -0.84 17.00
N PHE A 130 0.49 -1.35 16.32
CA PHE A 130 -0.73 -0.62 16.01
C PHE A 130 -1.94 -1.05 16.86
N GLY A 131 -1.78 -2.01 17.77
CA GLY A 131 -2.91 -2.66 18.45
C GLY A 131 -3.77 -1.74 19.32
N ASP A 132 -3.24 -0.60 19.74
CA ASP A 132 -3.91 0.43 20.54
C ASP A 132 -4.41 1.63 19.70
N ARG A 133 -4.24 1.58 18.38
CA ARG A 133 -4.59 2.70 17.48
C ARG A 133 -5.99 2.55 16.92
N ALA A 134 -6.62 3.70 16.70
CA ALA A 134 -7.80 3.84 15.88
C ALA A 134 -7.61 5.07 14.98
N PHE A 135 -7.88 4.91 13.69
CA PHE A 135 -7.81 6.02 12.75
C PHE A 135 -9.00 6.95 12.97
N LEU A 136 -8.71 8.19 13.36
CA LEU A 136 -9.67 9.27 13.41
C LEU A 136 -9.55 10.10 12.14
N ILE A 137 -10.61 10.09 11.33
CA ILE A 137 -10.66 10.90 10.12
C ILE A 137 -10.96 12.36 10.46
N GLU A 138 -10.19 13.27 9.87
CA GLU A 138 -10.49 14.70 10.00
C GLU A 138 -11.75 15.06 9.19
N PRO A 139 -12.60 15.97 9.69
CA PRO A 139 -13.85 16.35 9.01
C PRO A 139 -13.67 16.76 7.54
N GLN A 140 -12.60 17.49 7.24
CA GLN A 140 -12.24 17.95 5.89
C GLN A 140 -11.94 16.82 4.90
N HIS A 141 -11.63 15.62 5.40
CA HIS A 141 -11.31 14.46 4.58
C HIS A 141 -12.50 13.51 4.35
N ILE A 142 -13.63 13.71 5.04
CA ILE A 142 -14.79 12.81 4.99
C ILE A 142 -15.40 12.75 3.58
N SER A 143 -15.45 13.86 2.86
CA SER A 143 -16.06 13.92 1.53
C SER A 143 -15.11 13.49 0.40
N ILE A 144 -13.87 13.11 0.71
CA ILE A 144 -12.88 12.76 -0.31
C ILE A 144 -13.16 11.35 -0.85
N PRO A 145 -13.47 11.16 -2.14
CA PRO A 145 -13.75 9.84 -2.70
C PRO A 145 -12.57 8.87 -2.51
N GLY A 146 -12.85 7.63 -2.12
CA GLY A 146 -11.82 6.59 -1.89
C GLY A 146 -11.07 6.70 -0.56
N PHE A 147 -11.09 7.88 0.07
CA PHE A 147 -10.42 8.13 1.33
C PHE A 147 -11.39 8.30 2.51
N GLY A 148 -12.43 9.09 2.31
CA GLY A 148 -13.46 9.36 3.29
C GLY A 148 -14.61 8.36 3.22
N ARG A 149 -15.83 8.88 3.41
CA ARG A 149 -17.05 8.10 3.45
C ARG A 149 -17.20 7.29 2.16
N ASP A 150 -17.47 6.00 2.33
CA ASP A 150 -17.81 5.12 1.22
C ASP A 150 -19.14 5.57 0.59
N ILE A 151 -19.22 5.48 -0.73
CA ILE A 151 -20.41 5.83 -1.52
C ILE A 151 -20.91 4.63 -2.34
N THR A 152 -20.29 3.46 -2.16
CA THR A 152 -20.69 2.23 -2.84
C THR A 152 -21.92 1.58 -2.20
N GLY A 153 -22.44 0.53 -2.83
CA GLY A 153 -23.58 -0.24 -2.31
C GLY A 153 -23.35 -0.85 -0.91
N SER A 154 -22.11 -0.95 -0.44
CA SER A 154 -21.76 -1.40 0.91
C SER A 154 -22.36 -0.52 2.01
N VAL A 155 -22.62 0.76 1.73
CA VAL A 155 -23.30 1.67 2.67
C VAL A 155 -24.71 1.16 3.02
N ASN A 156 -25.44 0.66 2.03
CA ASN A 156 -26.78 0.13 2.25
C ASN A 156 -26.73 -1.11 3.15
N TYR A 157 -25.74 -1.99 2.91
CA TYR A 157 -25.53 -3.19 3.74
C TYR A 157 -25.22 -2.82 5.20
N LEU A 158 -24.44 -1.76 5.45
CA LEU A 158 -24.06 -1.35 6.79
C LEU A 158 -25.08 -0.43 7.49
N SER A 159 -26.10 0.04 6.76
CA SER A 159 -26.99 1.11 7.22
C SER A 159 -27.70 0.83 8.55
N GLU A 160 -28.23 -0.39 8.73
CA GLU A 160 -28.91 -0.79 9.98
C GLU A 160 -27.93 -0.81 11.16
N THR A 161 -26.76 -1.43 10.99
CA THR A 161 -25.70 -1.48 12.01
C THR A 161 -25.23 -0.07 12.39
N LEU A 162 -24.98 0.79 11.41
CA LEU A 162 -24.55 2.18 11.66
C LEU A 162 -25.63 3.00 12.38
N ASN A 163 -26.90 2.76 12.05
CA ASN A 163 -28.03 3.40 12.73
C ASN A 163 -28.12 2.96 14.20
N LEU A 164 -27.99 1.66 14.49
CA LEU A 164 -27.97 1.15 15.87
C LEU A 164 -26.84 1.78 16.69
N ILE A 165 -25.65 1.91 16.11
CA ILE A 165 -24.50 2.55 16.76
C ILE A 165 -24.79 4.04 16.99
N THR A 166 -25.36 4.74 16.02
CA THR A 166 -25.72 6.16 16.15
C THR A 166 -26.74 6.38 17.27
N ILE A 167 -27.79 5.54 17.35
CA ILE A 167 -28.79 5.59 18.43
C ILE A 167 -28.13 5.34 19.80
N ALA A 168 -27.28 4.33 19.90
CA ALA A 168 -26.55 4.02 21.13
C ALA A 168 -25.61 5.17 21.56
N ASN A 169 -25.21 6.05 20.64
CA ASN A 169 -24.38 7.23 20.89
C ASN A 169 -25.20 8.53 20.95
N GLY A 170 -26.48 8.47 21.33
CA GLY A 170 -27.30 9.67 21.55
C GLY A 170 -27.66 10.43 20.26
N GLY A 171 -27.68 9.74 19.12
CA GLY A 171 -27.96 10.35 17.82
C GLY A 171 -26.73 10.94 17.13
N GLU A 172 -25.53 10.80 17.71
CA GLU A 172 -24.29 11.28 17.13
C GLU A 172 -23.63 10.21 16.25
N GLU A 173 -23.32 10.56 14.99
CA GLU A 173 -22.58 9.70 14.07
C GLU A 173 -21.12 9.57 14.53
N ARG A 174 -20.75 8.41 15.08
CA ARG A 174 -19.39 8.14 15.57
C ARG A 174 -18.53 7.30 14.61
N LEU A 175 -19.17 6.58 13.69
CA LEU A 175 -18.50 5.72 12.73
C LEU A 175 -18.97 6.06 11.33
N ILE A 176 -18.03 6.13 10.39
CA ILE A 176 -18.32 6.25 8.97
C ILE A 176 -17.81 5.00 8.24
N PRO A 177 -18.57 4.46 7.27
CA PRO A 177 -18.05 3.41 6.41
C PRO A 177 -16.97 4.02 5.52
N ILE A 178 -15.84 3.33 5.36
CA ILE A 178 -14.76 3.74 4.47
C ILE A 178 -14.50 2.63 3.46
N HIS A 179 -14.19 3.03 2.23
CA HIS A 179 -13.83 2.07 1.18
C HIS A 179 -12.50 1.40 1.53
N ALA A 180 -12.45 0.09 1.38
CA ALA A 180 -11.22 -0.69 1.34
C ALA A 180 -11.26 -1.53 0.06
N ASP A 181 -10.12 -1.69 -0.59
CA ASP A 181 -10.10 -2.31 -1.89
C ASP A 181 -10.52 -3.79 -1.84
N GLY A 182 -11.38 -4.18 -2.79
CA GLY A 182 -11.98 -5.50 -2.91
C GLY A 182 -11.12 -6.53 -3.65
N ASP A 183 -9.80 -6.51 -3.47
CA ASP A 183 -8.96 -7.63 -3.90
C ASP A 183 -8.98 -8.74 -2.82
N GLY A 184 -8.42 -9.93 -3.10
CA GLY A 184 -8.41 -11.05 -2.14
C GLY A 184 -7.72 -10.78 -0.79
N HIS A 185 -7.29 -9.54 -0.52
CA HIS A 185 -6.70 -9.06 0.73
C HIS A 185 -7.60 -8.05 1.46
N CYS A 186 -8.88 -7.93 1.10
CA CYS A 186 -9.83 -6.95 1.66
C CYS A 186 -9.86 -6.87 3.21
N LEU A 187 -9.74 -7.99 3.93
CA LEU A 187 -9.69 -7.99 5.39
C LEU A 187 -8.49 -7.21 5.94
N VAL A 188 -7.29 -7.46 5.40
CA VAL A 188 -6.08 -6.77 5.87
C VAL A 188 -6.00 -5.34 5.36
N HIS A 189 -6.63 -5.03 4.21
CA HIS A 189 -6.86 -3.65 3.78
C HIS A 189 -7.76 -2.89 4.75
N ALA A 190 -8.90 -3.48 5.12
CA ALA A 190 -9.85 -2.88 6.06
C ALA A 190 -9.22 -2.65 7.43
N VAL A 191 -8.46 -3.62 7.97
CA VAL A 191 -7.73 -3.45 9.24
C VAL A 191 -6.67 -2.36 9.11
N SER A 192 -5.89 -2.33 8.04
CA SER A 192 -4.90 -1.25 7.81
C SER A 192 -5.58 0.13 7.75
N ARG A 193 -6.70 0.24 7.03
CA ARG A 193 -7.51 1.46 6.94
C ARG A 193 -8.06 1.89 8.31
N ALA A 194 -8.55 0.95 9.12
CA ALA A 194 -9.08 1.23 10.44
C ALA A 194 -8.01 1.68 11.45
N LEU A 195 -6.78 1.19 11.33
CA LEU A 195 -5.69 1.51 12.27
C LEU A 195 -4.91 2.77 11.91
N VAL A 196 -4.65 3.00 10.60
CA VAL A 196 -3.78 4.09 10.14
C VAL A 196 -4.37 4.95 9.03
N GLY A 197 -5.62 4.71 8.65
CA GLY A 197 -6.32 5.47 7.61
C GLY A 197 -5.82 5.20 6.19
N ARG A 198 -4.92 4.23 6.00
CA ARG A 198 -4.33 3.88 4.70
C ARG A 198 -4.18 2.37 4.59
N GLU A 199 -4.17 1.84 3.37
CA GLU A 199 -3.84 0.44 3.11
C GLU A 199 -2.33 0.18 3.15
N LEU A 200 -1.56 0.97 3.92
CA LEU A 200 -0.10 0.92 3.90
C LEU A 200 0.49 -0.33 4.57
N PHE A 201 -0.26 -0.97 5.48
CA PHE A 201 0.21 -2.11 6.26
C PHE A 201 -0.55 -3.41 5.96
N TRP A 202 -1.28 -3.47 4.85
CA TRP A 202 -2.04 -4.68 4.48
C TRP A 202 -1.14 -5.93 4.37
N HIS A 203 0.05 -5.81 3.79
CA HIS A 203 0.97 -6.92 3.55
C HIS A 203 1.73 -7.31 4.83
N PRO A 204 2.28 -6.36 5.62
CA PRO A 204 2.76 -6.64 6.97
C PRO A 204 1.73 -7.40 7.82
N LEU A 205 0.48 -6.94 7.86
CA LEU A 205 -0.61 -7.58 8.60
C LEU A 205 -0.85 -9.03 8.13
N ARG A 206 -0.89 -9.25 6.81
CA ARG A 206 -1.01 -10.60 6.24
C ARG A 206 0.15 -11.51 6.66
N CYS A 207 1.39 -11.01 6.62
CA CYS A 207 2.57 -11.77 7.03
C CYS A 207 2.57 -12.08 8.54
N CYS A 208 2.18 -11.11 9.38
CA CYS A 208 2.01 -11.32 10.81
C CYS A 208 0.96 -12.39 11.11
N LEU A 209 -0.21 -12.34 10.45
CA LEU A 209 -1.26 -13.35 10.59
C LEU A 209 -0.80 -14.74 10.16
N LYS A 210 -0.15 -14.85 8.98
CA LYS A 210 0.41 -16.13 8.50
C LYS A 210 1.38 -16.72 9.53
N ARG A 211 2.31 -15.91 10.04
CA ARG A 211 3.27 -16.33 11.07
C ARG A 211 2.57 -16.73 12.37
N HIS A 212 1.56 -15.96 12.79
CA HIS A 212 0.80 -16.26 14.01
C HIS A 212 0.12 -17.63 13.90
N PHE A 213 -0.55 -17.92 12.78
CA PHE A 213 -1.18 -19.22 12.56
C PHE A 213 -0.17 -20.36 12.49
N GLN A 214 0.98 -20.16 11.84
CA GLN A 214 2.05 -21.16 11.81
C GLN A 214 2.55 -21.50 13.23
N ASN A 215 2.72 -20.48 14.08
CA ASN A 215 3.24 -20.64 15.44
C ASN A 215 2.20 -21.15 16.46
N ASN A 216 0.91 -20.99 16.16
CA ASN A 216 -0.18 -21.31 17.08
C ASN A 216 -1.16 -22.32 16.49
N LEU A 217 -0.75 -23.06 15.46
CA LEU A 217 -1.64 -23.92 14.68
C LEU A 217 -2.44 -24.89 15.55
N ASP A 218 -1.82 -25.45 16.59
CA ASP A 218 -2.48 -26.41 17.48
C ASP A 218 -3.63 -25.79 18.29
N LYS A 219 -3.59 -24.48 18.58
CA LYS A 219 -4.70 -23.78 19.25
C LYS A 219 -5.92 -23.59 18.36
N TYR A 220 -5.70 -23.50 17.04
CA TYR A 220 -6.76 -23.27 16.04
C TYR A 220 -7.34 -24.57 15.47
N LYS A 221 -6.69 -25.71 15.74
CA LYS A 221 -7.19 -27.04 15.37
C LYS A 221 -8.18 -27.61 16.39
N ALA A 222 -8.15 -27.11 17.61
CA ALA A 222 -9.07 -27.46 18.69
C ALA A 222 -10.42 -26.80 18.48
#